data_AF-A0A8S4SG01-F1
#
_entry.id   AF-A0A8S4SG01-F1
#
_cell.length_a   1.000
_cell.length_b   1.000
_cell.length_c   1.000
_cell.angle_alpha   90.00
_cell.angle_beta   90.00
_cell.angle_gamma   90.00
#
_symmetry.space_group_name_H-M   'P 1'
#
loop_
_entity.id
_entity.type
_entity.pdbx_description
1 polymer ?
#
loop_
_entity_poly.entity_id
_entity_poly.type
_entity_poly.pdbx_seq_one_letter_code
_entity_poly.pdbx_strand_id
1 'polypeptide(L)'
;MIRLRYLILIYLQAANDPFSFTLTGDVDGADNTVLGTAVGAVNGAACTTDFVVIPNPVLPGTLTPVNTDRFCGLGFVSVQTGAKPFVLYVVTDTNEGATANSPPDVANRGFSLTYTEIAC
;
A
#
# COMPACT_ATOMS: atom_id res chain seq x y z
N MET A 1 21.74 -15.26 22.12
CA MET A 1 21.84 -14.47 20.88
C MET A 1 20.58 -14.73 20.06
N ILE A 2 19.72 -13.73 19.88
CA ILE A 2 18.55 -13.85 18.99
C ILE A 2 19.08 -13.79 17.55
N ARG A 3 19.06 -14.92 16.84
CA ARG A 3 19.29 -14.94 15.39
C ARG A 3 17.94 -14.76 14.70
N LEU A 4 17.68 -13.57 14.18
CA LEU A 4 16.57 -13.35 13.25
C LEU A 4 16.90 -14.13 11.97
N ARG A 5 16.11 -15.17 11.69
CA ARG A 5 16.29 -16.01 10.49
C ARG A 5 15.88 -15.29 9.20
N TYR A 6 15.14 -14.18 9.31
CA TYR A 6 14.56 -13.44 8.20
C TYR A 6 15.11 -12.02 8.11
N LEU A 7 15.46 -11.60 6.90
CA LEU A 7 16.03 -10.27 6.63
C LEU A 7 15.04 -9.34 5.92
N ILE A 8 14.09 -9.89 5.16
CA ILE A 8 13.22 -9.13 4.25
C ILE A 8 11.76 -9.58 4.40
N LEU A 9 10.84 -8.62 4.31
CA LEU A 9 9.42 -8.85 4.05
C LEU A 9 9.06 -8.38 2.65
N ILE A 10 8.33 -9.20 1.89
CA ILE A 10 7.64 -8.78 0.68
C ILE A 10 6.16 -8.61 1.01
N TYR A 11 5.59 -7.44 0.76
CA TYR A 11 4.15 -7.17 0.84
C TYR A 11 3.52 -7.26 -0.54
N LEU A 12 2.35 -7.90 -0.60
CA LEU A 12 1.53 -8.00 -1.80
C LEU A 12 0.06 -7.84 -1.43
N GLN A 13 -0.71 -7.27 -2.35
CA GLN A 13 -2.17 -7.27 -2.26
C GLN A 13 -2.71 -8.70 -2.15
N ALA A 14 -3.77 -8.92 -1.37
CA ALA A 14 -4.41 -10.22 -1.28
C ALA A 14 -4.95 -10.67 -2.66
N ALA A 15 -4.68 -11.91 -3.03
CA ALA A 15 -5.09 -12.45 -4.32
C ALA A 15 -6.62 -12.62 -4.41
N ASN A 16 -7.16 -12.50 -5.64
CA ASN A 16 -8.57 -12.71 -5.98
C ASN A 16 -9.56 -11.76 -5.30
N ASP A 17 -9.10 -10.65 -4.75
CA ASP A 17 -9.94 -9.61 -4.19
C ASP A 17 -9.51 -8.24 -4.73
N PRO A 18 -10.23 -7.67 -5.73
CA PRO A 18 -9.86 -6.39 -6.34
C PRO A 18 -10.05 -5.21 -5.38
N PHE A 19 -10.73 -5.42 -4.25
CA PHE A 19 -10.96 -4.38 -3.25
C PHE A 19 -10.14 -4.63 -1.98
N SER A 20 -9.13 -5.51 -2.04
CA SER A 20 -8.26 -5.80 -0.90
C SER A 20 -7.25 -4.68 -0.62
N PHE A 21 -7.18 -3.66 -1.45
CA PHE A 21 -6.46 -2.43 -1.13
C PHE A 21 -7.19 -1.24 -1.72
N THR A 22 -8.00 -0.60 -0.88
CA THR A 22 -8.76 0.61 -1.20
C THR A 22 -8.68 1.50 0.03
N LEU A 23 -7.77 2.47 0.02
CA LEU A 23 -7.54 3.40 1.14
C LEU A 23 -7.94 4.82 0.79
N THR A 24 -7.62 5.27 -0.42
CA THR A 24 -7.97 6.62 -0.90
C THR A 24 -8.64 6.52 -2.26
N GLY A 25 -9.62 7.37 -2.51
CA GLY A 25 -10.37 7.48 -3.75
C GLY A 25 -11.77 6.87 -3.69
N ASP A 26 -12.48 6.99 -4.80
CA ASP A 26 -13.90 6.65 -4.90
C ASP A 26 -14.07 5.21 -5.44
N VAL A 27 -14.32 4.24 -4.57
CA VAL A 27 -14.55 2.84 -4.97
C VAL A 27 -15.87 2.68 -5.72
N ASP A 28 -16.91 3.45 -5.34
CA ASP A 28 -18.26 3.34 -5.92
C ASP A 28 -18.32 3.91 -7.34
N GLY A 29 -17.54 4.96 -7.60
CA GLY A 29 -17.41 5.62 -8.90
C GLY A 29 -16.25 5.10 -9.78
N ALA A 30 -15.38 4.22 -9.27
CA ALA A 30 -14.22 3.73 -10.01
C ALA A 30 -14.58 2.78 -11.17
N ASP A 31 -13.82 2.86 -12.25
CA ASP A 31 -13.86 1.85 -13.31
C ASP A 31 -13.30 0.51 -12.80
N ASN A 32 -13.99 -0.60 -13.07
CA ASN A 32 -13.56 -1.93 -12.61
C ASN A 32 -12.17 -2.36 -13.11
N THR A 33 -11.62 -1.72 -14.13
CA THR A 33 -10.27 -1.97 -14.64
C THR A 33 -9.16 -1.35 -13.78
N VAL A 34 -9.47 -0.43 -12.87
CA VAL A 34 -8.46 0.18 -11.97
C VAL A 34 -8.40 -0.50 -10.60
N LEU A 35 -9.51 -1.06 -10.12
CA LEU A 35 -9.64 -1.67 -8.79
C LEU A 35 -8.68 -2.86 -8.62
N GLY A 36 -7.84 -2.77 -7.60
CA GLY A 36 -6.87 -3.79 -7.22
C GLY A 36 -5.70 -3.93 -8.20
N THR A 37 -5.50 -2.96 -9.09
CA THR A 37 -4.46 -3.00 -10.13
C THR A 37 -3.33 -1.99 -9.85
N ALA A 38 -2.23 -2.14 -10.58
CA ALA A 38 -1.15 -1.15 -10.57
C ALA A 38 -1.57 0.23 -11.12
N VAL A 39 -2.65 0.29 -11.91
CA VAL A 39 -3.18 1.57 -12.44
C VAL A 39 -3.91 2.34 -11.34
N GLY A 40 -4.65 1.64 -10.46
CA GLY A 40 -5.32 2.24 -9.30
C GLY A 40 -4.39 2.50 -8.11
N ALA A 41 -3.14 2.02 -8.16
CA ALA A 41 -2.18 2.18 -7.06
C ALA A 41 -1.60 3.60 -7.02
N VAL A 42 -1.59 4.19 -5.83
CA VAL A 42 -1.07 5.54 -5.59
C VAL A 42 -0.05 5.49 -4.46
N ASN A 43 0.98 6.33 -4.53
CA ASN A 43 2.02 6.40 -3.51
C ASN A 43 2.57 7.84 -3.36
N GLY A 44 3.30 8.07 -2.26
CA GLY A 44 4.03 9.32 -2.04
C GLY A 44 3.16 10.52 -1.74
N ALA A 45 3.45 11.64 -2.40
CA ALA A 45 2.88 12.95 -2.06
C ALA A 45 1.36 13.05 -2.27
N ALA A 46 0.77 12.14 -3.07
CA ALA A 46 -0.68 12.04 -3.26
C ALA A 46 -1.40 11.32 -2.11
N CYS A 47 -0.67 10.62 -1.24
CA CYS A 47 -1.23 9.92 -0.08
C CYS A 47 -1.24 10.84 1.14
N THR A 48 -2.27 11.68 1.24
CA THR A 48 -2.41 12.71 2.29
C THR A 48 -3.49 12.42 3.33
N THR A 49 -4.52 11.63 2.99
CA THR A 49 -5.63 11.27 3.89
C THR A 49 -5.36 9.90 4.51
N ASP A 50 -5.56 8.85 3.71
CA ASP A 50 -5.61 7.46 4.15
C ASP A 50 -4.54 6.61 3.45
N PHE A 51 -3.59 6.09 4.22
CA PHE A 51 -2.46 5.37 3.64
C PHE A 51 -1.80 4.42 4.63
N VAL A 52 -1.09 3.43 4.07
CA VAL A 52 -0.13 2.64 4.84
C VAL A 52 1.28 3.16 4.61
N VAL A 53 2.12 3.03 5.64
CA VAL A 53 3.55 3.33 5.57
C VAL A 53 4.34 2.03 5.68
N ILE A 54 5.16 1.76 4.66
CA ILE A 54 6.14 0.67 4.63
C ILE A 54 7.53 1.31 4.55
N PRO A 55 8.36 1.24 5.61
CA PRO A 55 9.66 1.92 5.63
C PRO A 55 10.66 1.36 4.62
N ASN A 56 11.43 2.25 4.00
CA ASN A 56 12.50 1.93 3.03
C ASN A 56 12.12 0.83 2.01
N PRO A 57 11.02 1.01 1.25
CA PRO A 57 10.57 -0.01 0.32
C PRO A 57 11.37 0.03 -0.99
N VAL A 58 11.64 -1.14 -1.53
CA VAL A 58 12.21 -1.35 -2.86
C VAL A 58 11.31 -2.26 -3.68
N LEU A 59 11.40 -2.19 -5.01
CA LEU A 59 10.71 -3.12 -5.89
C LEU A 59 11.32 -4.53 -5.77
N PRO A 60 10.50 -5.59 -5.57
CA PRO A 60 10.99 -6.97 -5.56
C PRO A 60 11.68 -7.32 -6.89
N GLY A 61 12.76 -8.11 -6.82
CA GLY A 61 13.51 -8.57 -7.99
C GLY A 61 14.54 -7.56 -8.54
N THR A 62 14.21 -6.28 -8.65
CA THR A 62 15.15 -5.25 -9.16
C THR A 62 15.91 -4.51 -8.06
N LEU A 63 15.37 -4.52 -6.83
CA LEU A 63 15.87 -3.73 -5.69
C LEU A 63 15.90 -2.22 -5.94
N THR A 64 15.14 -1.73 -6.93
CA THR A 64 15.02 -0.30 -7.21
C THR A 64 14.28 0.39 -6.07
N PRO A 65 14.82 1.47 -5.48
CA PRO A 65 14.10 2.25 -4.46
C PRO A 65 12.78 2.79 -5.01
N VAL A 66 11.71 2.67 -4.22
CA VAL A 66 10.41 3.25 -4.58
C VAL A 66 10.40 4.78 -4.35
N ASN A 67 11.36 5.30 -3.57
CA ASN A 67 11.52 6.73 -3.24
C ASN A 67 10.32 7.37 -2.51
N THR A 68 9.50 6.54 -1.86
CA THR A 68 8.44 6.92 -0.93
C THR A 68 8.21 5.77 0.04
N ASP A 69 7.63 6.05 1.19
CA ASP A 69 7.19 5.08 2.18
C ASP A 69 5.66 4.97 2.29
N ARG A 70 4.89 5.88 1.67
CA ARG A 70 3.42 5.95 1.73
C ARG A 70 2.76 5.29 0.53
N PHE A 71 1.71 4.49 0.78
CA PHE A 71 0.92 3.79 -0.23
C PHE A 71 -0.58 3.93 0.06
N CYS A 72 -1.35 4.31 -0.95
CA CYS A 72 -2.78 4.57 -0.89
C CYS A 72 -3.44 4.27 -2.25
N GLY A 73 -4.66 4.74 -2.46
CA GLY A 73 -5.39 4.56 -3.71
C GLY A 73 -6.27 3.31 -3.71
N LEU A 74 -6.55 2.82 -4.92
CA LEU A 74 -7.47 1.73 -5.22
C LEU A 74 -6.75 0.45 -5.65
N GLY A 75 -5.45 0.34 -5.37
CA GLY A 75 -4.65 -0.85 -5.62
C GLY A 75 -3.28 -0.74 -4.97
N PHE A 76 -2.53 -1.83 -5.00
CA PHE A 76 -1.21 -1.88 -4.37
C PHE A 76 -0.20 -2.62 -5.26
N VAL A 77 0.92 -1.94 -5.56
CA VAL A 77 2.07 -2.57 -6.23
C VAL A 77 2.95 -3.21 -5.18
N SER A 78 3.36 -4.46 -5.41
CA SER A 78 4.21 -5.19 -4.46
C SER A 78 5.51 -4.45 -4.18
N VAL A 79 5.86 -4.38 -2.89
CA VAL A 79 7.13 -3.84 -2.41
C VAL A 79 7.75 -4.80 -1.42
N GLN A 80 9.07 -4.69 -1.26
CA GLN A 80 9.78 -5.39 -0.20
C GLN A 80 10.59 -4.42 0.64
N THR A 81 10.80 -4.77 1.90
CA THR A 81 11.61 -3.99 2.84
C THR A 81 12.50 -4.89 3.68
N GLY A 82 13.73 -4.44 3.89
CA GLY A 82 14.66 -4.99 4.88
C GLY A 82 14.75 -4.13 6.14
N ALA A 83 13.94 -3.07 6.26
CA ALA A 83 13.96 -2.18 7.42
C ALA A 83 13.48 -2.93 8.66
N LYS A 84 14.28 -2.87 9.73
CA LYS A 84 14.01 -3.52 11.01
C LYS A 84 13.83 -2.48 12.12
N PRO A 85 12.88 -2.67 13.05
CA PRO A 85 11.89 -3.74 13.08
C PRO A 85 10.92 -3.65 11.90
N PHE A 86 10.37 -4.78 11.47
CA PHE A 86 9.34 -4.78 10.45
C PHE A 86 8.07 -4.15 11.02
N VAL A 87 7.67 -3.02 10.45
CA VAL A 87 6.51 -2.25 10.88
C VAL A 87 5.70 -1.83 9.67
N LEU A 88 4.38 -1.82 9.84
CA LEU A 88 3.43 -1.22 8.92
C LEU A 88 2.60 -0.24 9.74
N TYR A 89 2.67 1.04 9.39
CA TYR A 89 1.80 2.04 10.01
C TYR A 89 0.59 2.25 9.13
N VAL A 90 -0.54 2.57 9.76
CA VAL A 90 -1.75 3.00 9.09
C VAL A 90 -2.02 4.42 9.53
N VAL A 91 -2.23 5.31 8.59
CA VAL A 91 -2.64 6.69 8.82
C VAL A 91 -3.99 6.85 8.15
N THR A 92 -4.95 7.36 8.91
CA THR A 92 -6.26 7.74 8.38
C THR A 92 -6.62 9.11 8.91
N ASP A 93 -7.51 9.82 8.22
CA ASP A 93 -8.12 11.03 8.74
C ASP A 93 -9.66 10.94 8.76
N THR A 94 -10.35 12.09 8.77
CA THR A 94 -11.83 12.15 8.74
C THR A 94 -12.34 12.80 7.46
N ASN A 95 -11.47 13.01 6.47
CA ASN A 95 -11.76 13.75 5.26
C ASN A 95 -12.22 12.83 4.13
N GLU A 96 -13.51 12.48 4.17
CA GLU A 96 -14.13 11.63 3.14
C GLU A 96 -14.59 12.42 1.90
N GLY A 97 -14.54 13.75 1.96
CA GLY A 97 -15.04 14.64 0.91
C GLY A 97 -14.00 14.96 -0.15
N ALA A 98 -14.45 15.22 -1.37
CA ALA A 98 -13.59 15.72 -2.43
C ALA A 98 -13.03 17.11 -2.04
N THR A 99 -11.71 17.26 -2.14
CA THR A 99 -11.05 18.57 -2.02
C THR A 99 -10.47 18.98 -3.37
N ALA A 100 -9.91 20.19 -3.47
CA ALA A 100 -9.19 20.61 -4.68
C ALA A 100 -7.99 19.71 -5.02
N ASN A 101 -7.46 18.97 -4.04
CA ASN A 101 -6.21 18.23 -4.15
C ASN A 101 -6.34 16.73 -3.81
N SER A 102 -7.49 16.26 -3.33
CA SER A 102 -7.75 14.84 -3.15
C SER A 102 -9.14 14.47 -3.66
N PRO A 103 -9.27 13.33 -4.38
CA PRO A 103 -10.58 12.76 -4.70
C PRO A 103 -11.34 12.44 -3.40
N PRO A 104 -12.67 12.27 -3.45
CA PRO A 104 -13.41 11.82 -2.29
C PRO A 104 -13.00 10.39 -1.94
N ASP A 105 -13.00 10.08 -0.64
CA ASP A 105 -12.80 8.74 -0.12
C ASP A 105 -14.20 8.13 0.08
N VAL A 106 -14.57 7.19 -0.80
CA VAL A 106 -15.94 6.66 -0.88
C VAL A 106 -15.90 5.14 -0.99
N ALA A 107 -16.62 4.47 -0.08
CA ALA A 107 -16.77 3.02 -0.04
C ALA A 107 -15.43 2.25 0.00
N ASN A 108 -14.36 2.87 0.48
CA ASN A 108 -13.08 2.22 0.74
C ASN A 108 -13.24 1.13 1.81
N ARG A 109 -12.76 -0.08 1.52
CA ARG A 109 -12.84 -1.24 2.45
C ARG A 109 -11.61 -1.40 3.34
N GLY A 110 -10.60 -0.54 3.18
CA GLY A 110 -9.31 -0.69 3.86
C GLY A 110 -8.32 -1.54 3.07
N PHE A 111 -7.48 -2.29 3.78
CA PHE A 111 -6.45 -3.14 3.19
C PHE A 111 -6.43 -4.56 3.77
N SER A 112 -6.03 -5.50 2.93
CA SER A 112 -5.69 -6.87 3.23
C SER A 112 -4.45 -7.21 2.39
N LEU A 113 -3.30 -7.28 3.07
CA LEU A 113 -2.02 -7.58 2.46
C LEU A 113 -1.55 -8.96 2.92
N THR A 114 -0.99 -9.70 1.98
CA THR A 114 -0.16 -10.87 2.29
C THR A 114 1.28 -10.42 2.45
N TYR A 115 2.02 -11.09 3.33
CA TYR A 115 3.46 -10.88 3.46
C TYR A 115 4.21 -12.21 3.37
N THR A 116 5.42 -12.17 2.82
CA THR A 116 6.35 -13.30 2.80
C THR A 116 7.65 -12.90 3.48
N GLU A 117 8.09 -13.72 4.44
CA GLU A 117 9.40 -13.60 5.08
C GLU A 117 10.46 -14.33 4.25
N ILE A 118 11.53 -13.62 3.87
CA ILE A 118 12.68 -14.20 3.18
C ILE A 118 13.83 -14.39 4.17
N ALA A 119 14.28 -15.64 4.28
CA ALA A 119 15.39 -16.03 5.11
C ALA A 119 16.74 -15.63 4.49
N CYS A 120 17.75 -15.43 5.33
CA CYS A 120 19.15 -15.29 4.89
C CYS A 120 19.72 -16.60 4.39
#